data_AF-A0A0A7LRB4-F1
#
_entry.id   AF-A0A0A7LRB4-F1
#
_cell.length_a   1.000
_cell.length_b   1.000
_cell.length_c   1.000
_cell.angle_alpha   90.00
_cell.angle_beta   90.00
_cell.angle_gamma   90.00
#
_symmetry.space_group_name_H-M   'P 1'
#
loop_
_entity.id
_entity.type
_entity.pdbx_description
1 polymer ?
#
loop_
_entity_poly.entity_id
_entity_poly.type
_entity_poly.pdbx_seq_one_letter_code
_entity_poly.pdbx_strand_id
1 'polypeptide(L)'
;MRQNYQTYQSLASTVTLRFRIIIMPDGSIKSSDLLDKEFSTDGTEYSSESSLLLEKEARKAIGTLRFAPANRQDTLLLPMKFNIQ
;
A
#
# COMPACT_ATOMS: atom_id res chain seq x y z
N MET A 1 45.60 8.90 0.08
CA MET A 1 44.23 8.95 0.61
C MET A 1 43.39 7.96 -0.18
N ARG A 2 42.88 6.89 0.43
CA ARG A 2 42.00 5.92 -0.25
C ARG A 2 40.59 6.50 -0.26
N GLN A 3 40.07 6.79 -1.46
CA GLN A 3 38.66 7.13 -1.64
C GLN A 3 37.82 5.91 -1.23
N ASN A 4 36.98 6.10 -0.23
CA ASN A 4 36.06 5.08 0.28
C ASN A 4 34.91 4.99 -0.72
N TYR A 5 35.01 4.10 -1.71
CA TYR A 5 33.89 3.73 -2.58
C TYR A 5 32.94 2.82 -1.79
N GLN A 6 32.31 3.36 -0.75
CA GLN A 6 31.07 2.78 -0.26
C GLN A 6 30.02 3.11 -1.32
N THR A 7 29.79 2.15 -2.21
CA THR A 7 28.55 2.06 -2.98
C THR A 7 27.41 2.22 -2.00
N TYR A 8 26.77 3.38 -1.99
CA TYR A 8 25.44 3.54 -1.44
C TYR A 8 24.58 2.51 -2.16
N GLN A 9 24.33 1.36 -1.53
CA GLN A 9 23.16 0.58 -1.88
C GLN A 9 22.01 1.58 -1.73
N SER A 10 21.45 2.01 -2.85
CA SER A 10 20.11 2.58 -2.86
C SER A 10 19.23 1.50 -2.25
N LEU A 11 19.01 1.59 -0.94
CA LEU A 11 18.06 0.76 -0.23
C LEU A 11 16.72 1.25 -0.71
N ALA A 12 16.16 0.57 -1.71
CA ALA A 12 14.81 0.87 -2.18
C ALA A 12 13.85 0.74 -0.99
N SER A 13 13.46 1.88 -0.44
CA SER A 13 12.55 1.98 0.68
C SER A 13 11.15 1.61 0.22
N THR A 14 10.54 0.66 0.91
CA THR A 14 9.23 0.12 0.55
C THR A 14 8.25 0.29 1.71
N VAL A 15 7.03 0.74 1.39
CA VAL A 15 5.88 0.72 2.31
C VAL A 15 4.85 -0.25 1.78
N THR A 16 4.42 -1.18 2.62
CA THR A 16 3.27 -2.04 2.37
C THR A 16 2.11 -1.59 3.24
N LEU A 17 1.01 -1.20 2.61
CA LEU A 17 -0.27 -0.93 3.27
C LEU A 17 -1.19 -2.12 3.02
N ARG A 18 -1.65 -2.82 4.06
CA ARG A 18 -2.56 -3.95 3.90
C ARG A 18 -3.99 -3.52 4.18
N PHE A 19 -4.86 -3.66 3.19
CA PHE A 19 -6.28 -3.35 3.31
C PHE A 19 -7.13 -4.61 3.35
N ARG A 20 -8.18 -4.61 4.14
CA ARG A 20 -9.34 -5.47 3.97
C ARG A 20 -10.32 -4.74 3.05
N ILE A 21 -10.72 -5.36 1.95
CA ILE A 21 -11.75 -4.82 1.08
C ILE A 21 -13.00 -5.71 1.10
N ILE A 22 -14.17 -5.08 1.06
CA ILE A 22 -15.46 -5.77 0.93
C ILE A 22 -16.00 -5.51 -0.47
N ILE A 23 -16.18 -6.58 -1.24
CA ILE A 23 -16.69 -6.56 -2.61
C ILE A 23 -18.15 -7.00 -2.58
N MET A 24 -19.02 -6.19 -3.15
CA MET A 24 -20.45 -6.46 -3.25
C MET A 24 -20.75 -7.42 -4.42
N PRO A 25 -21.91 -8.10 -4.43
CA PRO A 25 -22.32 -8.98 -5.53
C PRO A 25 -22.29 -8.33 -6.92
N ASP A 26 -22.45 -7.00 -7.02
CA ASP A 26 -22.39 -6.24 -8.27
C ASP A 26 -20.95 -5.93 -8.75
N GLY A 27 -19.93 -6.38 -8.01
CA GLY A 27 -18.52 -6.15 -8.32
C GLY A 27 -17.97 -4.79 -7.84
N SER A 28 -18.79 -3.97 -7.16
CA SER A 28 -18.34 -2.71 -6.54
C SER A 28 -17.66 -2.96 -5.19
N ILE A 29 -16.79 -2.02 -4.78
CA ILE A 29 -16.20 -2.03 -3.43
C ILE A 29 -17.08 -1.21 -2.49
N LYS A 30 -17.50 -1.85 -1.38
CA LYS A 30 -18.26 -1.18 -0.31
C LYS A 30 -17.36 -0.50 0.71
N SER A 31 -16.26 -1.12 1.11
CA SER A 31 -15.30 -0.56 2.07
C SER A 31 -13.87 -1.01 1.79
N SER A 32 -12.92 -0.20 2.27
CA SER A 32 -11.50 -0.53 2.32
C SER A 32 -10.96 -0.13 3.69
N ASP A 33 -10.70 -1.09 4.56
CA ASP A 33 -10.22 -0.85 5.92
C ASP A 33 -8.72 -1.15 5.97
N LEU A 34 -7.92 -0.17 6.39
CA LEU A 34 -6.50 -0.39 6.60
C LEU A 34 -6.30 -1.27 7.84
N LEU A 35 -5.57 -2.38 7.69
CA LEU A 35 -5.26 -3.30 8.78
C LEU A 35 -3.90 -2.99 9.40
N ASP A 36 -2.86 -2.85 8.57
CA ASP A 36 -1.50 -2.59 9.01
C ASP A 36 -0.70 -1.76 7.99
N LYS A 37 0.42 -1.21 8.47
CA LYS A 37 1.46 -0.56 7.68
C LYS A 37 2.78 -1.23 8.03
N GLU A 38 3.52 -1.66 7.02
CA GLU A 38 4.83 -2.28 7.18
C GLU A 38 5.85 -1.50 6.33
N PHE A 39 6.96 -1.12 6.95
CA PHE A 39 8.07 -0.41 6.30
C PHE A 39 9.24 -1.38 6.13
N SER A 40 9.99 -1.28 5.04
CA SER A 40 11.15 -2.17 4.78
C SER A 40 12.34 -1.91 5.71
N THR A 41 12.40 -0.74 6.32
CA THR A 41 13.38 -0.34 7.34
C THR A 41 12.65 0.15 8.60
N ASP A 42 13.27 0.98 9.43
CA ASP A 42 12.66 1.53 10.65
C ASP A 42 11.53 2.54 10.40
N GLY A 43 11.19 2.82 9.12
CA GLY A 43 10.10 3.71 8.73
C GLY A 43 10.44 5.20 8.83
N THR A 44 11.67 5.56 9.20
CA THR A 44 12.12 6.97 9.27
C THR A 44 12.18 7.66 7.90
N GLU A 45 12.10 6.88 6.82
CA GLU A 45 12.09 7.34 5.43
C GLU A 45 10.79 8.08 5.06
N TYR A 46 9.73 7.90 5.85
CA TYR A 46 8.44 8.55 5.63
C TYR A 46 8.07 9.41 6.82
N SER A 47 7.78 10.68 6.56
CA SER A 47 7.13 11.51 7.57
C SER A 47 5.70 11.00 7.84
N SER A 48 5.13 11.45 8.96
CA SER A 48 3.71 11.23 9.29
C SER A 48 2.79 11.67 8.15
N GLU A 49 3.09 12.83 7.54
CA GLU A 49 2.32 13.42 6.46
C GLU A 49 2.40 12.58 5.19
N SER A 50 3.60 12.11 4.82
CA SER A 50 3.80 11.22 3.67
C SER A 50 3.03 9.90 3.85
N SER A 51 3.07 9.33 5.05
CA SER A 51 2.33 8.09 5.36
C SER A 51 0.81 8.26 5.26
N LEU A 52 0.28 9.41 5.67
CA LEU A 52 -1.14 9.74 5.52
C LEU A 52 -1.53 9.96 4.06
N LEU A 53 -0.67 10.62 3.28
CA LEU A 53 -0.89 10.83 1.85
C LEU A 53 -0.95 9.49 1.11
N LEU A 54 0.00 8.59 1.36
CA LEU A 54 0.02 7.27 0.73
C LEU A 54 -1.23 6.44 1.06
N GLU A 55 -1.70 6.49 2.30
CA GLU A 55 -2.95 5.84 2.68
C GLU A 55 -4.16 6.43 1.94
N LYS A 56 -4.24 7.76 1.84
CA LYS A 56 -5.31 8.44 1.11
C LYS A 56 -5.31 8.07 -0.38
N GLU A 57 -4.15 8.07 -1.01
CA GLU A 57 -4.03 7.71 -2.43
C GLU A 57 -4.28 6.21 -2.66
N ALA A 58 -3.85 5.34 -1.74
CA ALA A 58 -4.19 3.91 -1.75
C ALA A 58 -5.71 3.70 -1.71
N ARG A 59 -6.43 4.35 -0.80
CA ARG A 59 -7.90 4.25 -0.70
C ARG A 59 -8.59 4.73 -1.97
N LYS A 60 -8.12 5.81 -2.59
CA LYS A 60 -8.63 6.28 -3.89
C LYS A 60 -8.41 5.24 -4.99
N ALA A 61 -7.20 4.69 -5.09
CA ALA A 61 -6.87 3.67 -6.08
C ALA A 61 -7.71 2.40 -5.88
N ILE A 62 -7.93 1.97 -4.64
CA ILE A 62 -8.83 0.86 -4.34
C ILE A 62 -10.25 1.18 -4.83
N GLY A 63 -10.76 2.40 -4.59
CA GLY A 63 -12.09 2.82 -5.03
C GLY A 63 -12.33 2.79 -6.55
N THR A 64 -11.27 2.78 -7.37
CA THR A 64 -11.40 2.66 -8.84
C THR A 64 -11.48 1.21 -9.32
N LEU A 65 -11.15 0.23 -8.48
CA LEU A 65 -11.22 -1.19 -8.85
C LEU A 65 -12.66 -1.63 -9.10
N ARG A 66 -12.84 -2.54 -10.05
CA ARG A 66 -14.11 -3.20 -10.36
C ARG A 66 -13.87 -4.69 -10.51
N PHE A 67 -14.73 -5.49 -9.91
CA PHE A 67 -14.66 -6.95 -9.94
C PHE A 67 -15.79 -7.50 -10.81
N ALA A 68 -15.62 -8.75 -11.26
CA ALA A 68 -16.72 -9.44 -11.92
C ALA A 68 -17.87 -9.63 -10.91
N PRO A 69 -19.14 -9.45 -11.34
CA PRO A 69 -20.28 -9.75 -10.50
C PRO A 69 -20.27 -11.20 -10.02
N ALA A 70 -20.71 -11.42 -8.79
CA ALA A 70 -20.74 -12.72 -8.14
C ALA A 70 -22.05 -12.89 -7.34
N ASN A 71 -22.38 -14.14 -6.99
CA ASN A 71 -23.63 -14.44 -6.28
C ASN A 71 -23.57 -14.11 -4.77
N ARG A 72 -22.45 -13.57 -4.28
CA ARG A 72 -22.22 -13.30 -2.85
C ARG A 72 -21.30 -12.10 -2.65
N GLN A 73 -21.30 -11.59 -1.43
CA GLN A 73 -20.29 -10.65 -0.97
C GLN A 73 -18.99 -11.40 -0.70
N ASP A 74 -17.86 -10.84 -1.12
CA ASP A 74 -16.52 -11.38 -0.85
C ASP A 74 -15.70 -10.39 0.00
N THR A 75 -14.76 -10.94 0.77
CA THR A 75 -13.79 -10.16 1.56
C THR A 75 -12.39 -10.57 1.13
N LEU A 76 -11.57 -9.60 0.68
CA LEU A 76 -10.20 -9.84 0.26
C LEU A 76 -9.20 -9.05 1.11
N LEU A 77 -7.99 -9.59 1.21
CA LEU A 77 -6.81 -8.88 1.71
C LEU A 77 -6.03 -8.35 0.51
N LEU A 78 -5.87 -7.03 0.44
CA LEU A 78 -5.21 -6.35 -0.66
C LEU A 78 -3.94 -5.62 -0.14
N PRO A 79 -2.74 -6.18 -0.36
CA PRO A 79 -1.49 -5.48 -0.08
C PRO A 79 -1.16 -4.48 -1.19
N MET A 80 -0.98 -3.21 -0.83
CA MET A 80 -0.48 -2.17 -1.73
C MET A 80 0.95 -1.82 -1.37
N LYS A 81 1.88 -1.95 -2.33
CA LYS A 81 3.30 -1.66 -2.14
C LYS A 81 3.68 -0.36 -2.85
N PHE A 82 4.36 0.52 -2.13
CA PHE A 82 4.93 1.75 -2.63
C PHE A 82 6.45 1.66 -2.50
N ASN A 83 7.15 1.83 -3.62
CA ASN A 83 8.61 1.84 -3.66
C ASN A 83 9.08 3.28 -3.86
N ILE A 84 10.04 3.73 -3.06
CA ILE A 84 10.83 4.93 -3.36
C ILE A 84 12.04 4.46 -4.19
N GLN A 85 12.28 5.15 -5.30
CA GLN A 85 13.45 4.98 -6.17
C GLN A 85 14.25 6.27 -6.22
#